data_AF-A0A0M0BPX4-F1
#
_entry.id   AF-A0A0M0BPX4-F1
#
_cell.length_a   1.000
_cell.length_b   1.000
_cell.length_c   1.000
_cell.angle_alpha   90.00
_cell.angle_beta   90.00
_cell.angle_gamma   90.00
#
_symmetry.space_group_name_H-M   'P 1'
#
loop_
_entity.id
_entity.type
_entity.pdbx_description
1 polymer ?
#
loop_
_entity_poly.entity_id
_entity_poly.type
_entity_poly.pdbx_seq_one_letter_code
_entity_poly.pdbx_strand_id
1 'polypeptide(L)'
;MTVDESDLIGIADNILQSIFGEIATRLLYDYIEREFHLSRLQILQEPSKFIEALVATFGETGAKMIEKGILKAVEAKVSYDKEENPLTLTQVEEYAWRLRRCIDFLSEYEAKLFIALIAYGESSARKLAKNTGIPRTKIYHTAENLQTKDMASSRRFRGMTLFKPKNPIKVFRGHINLMRKKLMDLEMIVKKLHELYQNLSLPEELDSLEELKQR
;
A
#
# COMPACT_ATOMS: atom_id res chain seq x y z
N MET A 1 10.94 -5.13 3.39
CA MET A 1 11.80 -5.27 4.58
C MET A 1 11.44 -6.58 5.25
N THR A 2 12.42 -7.44 5.41
CA THR A 2 12.36 -8.68 6.18
C THR A 2 12.11 -8.32 7.64
N VAL A 3 11.19 -9.00 8.32
CA VAL A 3 11.01 -8.87 9.77
C VAL A 3 12.35 -9.26 10.41
N ASP A 4 12.87 -8.44 11.31
CA ASP A 4 14.11 -8.75 12.04
C ASP A 4 13.93 -10.06 12.83
N GLU A 5 14.95 -10.91 12.85
CA GLU A 5 14.91 -12.21 13.53
C GLU A 5 14.61 -12.02 15.03
N SER A 6 15.14 -10.95 15.64
CA SER A 6 14.87 -10.58 17.03
C SER A 6 13.39 -10.28 17.29
N ASP A 7 12.70 -9.67 16.31
CA ASP A 7 11.27 -9.33 16.42
C ASP A 7 10.38 -10.56 16.32
N LEU A 8 10.71 -11.49 15.42
CA LEU A 8 9.97 -12.73 15.25
C LEU A 8 10.07 -13.62 16.51
N ILE A 9 11.22 -13.65 17.18
CA ILE A 9 11.39 -14.41 18.43
C ILE A 9 10.49 -13.79 19.50
N GLY A 10 10.50 -12.46 19.62
CA GLY A 10 9.61 -11.76 20.54
C GLY A 10 8.13 -12.01 20.26
N ILE A 11 7.72 -12.14 19.00
CA ILE A 11 6.34 -12.52 18.65
C ILE A 11 6.02 -13.94 19.13
N ALA A 12 6.91 -14.90 18.87
CA ALA A 12 6.73 -16.27 19.31
C ALA A 12 6.64 -16.37 20.85
N ASP A 13 7.53 -15.67 21.57
CA ASP A 13 7.48 -15.62 23.04
C ASP A 13 6.15 -15.07 23.53
N ASN A 14 5.70 -13.93 22.99
CA ASN A 14 4.45 -13.30 23.41
C ASN A 14 3.25 -14.22 23.21
N ILE A 15 3.21 -14.97 22.10
CA ILE A 15 2.14 -15.92 21.83
C ILE A 15 2.20 -17.09 22.81
N LEU A 16 3.37 -17.71 22.98
CA LEU A 16 3.53 -18.82 23.91
C LEU A 16 3.23 -18.41 25.35
N GLN A 17 3.69 -17.23 25.79
CA GLN A 17 3.39 -16.68 27.09
C GLN A 17 1.91 -16.35 27.26
N SER A 18 1.21 -15.90 26.21
CA SER A 18 -0.23 -15.66 26.28
C SER A 18 -1.05 -16.94 26.43
N ILE A 19 -0.54 -18.07 25.91
CA ILE A 19 -1.22 -19.37 25.95
C ILE A 19 -0.90 -20.11 27.25
N PHE A 20 0.38 -20.13 27.65
CA PHE A 20 0.89 -21.01 28.71
C PHE A 20 1.36 -20.25 29.96
N GLY A 21 1.59 -18.94 29.86
CA GLY A 21 2.25 -18.14 30.88
C GLY A 21 3.78 -18.21 30.78
N GLU A 22 4.45 -17.29 31.48
CA GLU A 22 5.90 -17.08 31.43
C GLU A 22 6.69 -18.32 31.86
N ILE A 23 6.31 -18.93 32.98
CA ILE A 23 7.02 -20.09 33.57
C ILE A 23 6.93 -21.31 32.63
N ALA A 24 5.73 -21.61 32.14
CA ALA A 24 5.52 -22.77 31.27
C ALA A 24 6.17 -22.58 29.89
N THR A 25 6.22 -21.35 29.38
CA THR A 25 6.93 -21.04 28.13
C THR A 25 8.43 -21.28 28.28
N ARG A 26 9.01 -20.91 29.42
CA ARG A 26 10.42 -21.16 29.70
C ARG A 26 10.73 -22.66 29.78
N LEU A 27 9.90 -23.42 30.50
CA LEU A 27 10.04 -24.88 30.56
C LEU A 27 9.88 -25.55 29.19
N LEU A 28 9.00 -25.03 28.34
CA LEU A 28 8.86 -25.50 26.97
C LEU A 28 10.14 -25.28 26.17
N TYR A 29 10.77 -24.09 26.26
CA TYR A 29 12.05 -23.85 25.59
C TYR A 29 13.17 -24.74 26.13
N ASP A 30 13.26 -24.93 27.45
CA ASP A 30 14.25 -25.81 28.05
C ASP A 30 14.07 -27.27 27.59
N TYR A 31 12.82 -27.71 27.43
CA TYR A 31 12.48 -29.04 26.90
C TYR A 31 12.89 -29.18 25.43
N ILE A 32 12.52 -28.20 24.59
CA ILE A 32 12.84 -28.20 23.16
C ILE A 32 14.36 -28.19 22.94
N GLU A 33 15.10 -27.43 23.74
CA GLU A 33 16.56 -27.36 23.64
C GLU A 33 17.24 -28.70 24.03
N ARG A 34 16.70 -29.41 25.03
CA ARG A 34 17.24 -30.71 25.47
C ARG A 34 16.94 -31.84 24.52
N GLU A 35 15.69 -31.95 24.08
CA GLU A 35 15.22 -33.10 23.28
C GLU A 35 15.41 -32.91 21.78
N PHE A 36 15.34 -31.67 21.28
CA PHE A 36 15.41 -31.36 19.85
C PHE A 36 16.68 -30.59 19.47
N HIS A 37 17.56 -30.30 20.43
CA HIS A 37 18.80 -29.55 20.24
C HIS A 37 18.59 -28.21 19.52
N LEU A 38 17.43 -27.59 19.78
CA LEU A 38 16.99 -26.37 19.12
C LEU A 38 16.85 -25.27 20.17
N SER A 39 17.84 -24.38 20.23
CA SER A 39 17.80 -23.25 21.15
C SER A 39 16.74 -22.23 20.74
N ARG A 40 16.28 -21.41 21.69
CA ARG A 40 15.28 -20.36 21.45
C ARG A 40 15.63 -19.44 20.27
N LEU A 41 16.91 -19.15 20.05
CA LEU A 41 17.38 -18.29 18.95
C LEU A 41 17.35 -19.01 17.59
N GLN A 42 17.44 -20.33 17.57
CA GLN A 42 17.50 -21.14 16.35
C GLN A 42 16.11 -21.56 15.84
N ILE A 43 15.08 -21.46 16.68
CA ILE A 43 13.69 -21.83 16.36
C ILE A 43 13.19 -21.22 15.05
N LEU A 44 13.63 -20.00 14.72
CA LEU A 44 13.24 -19.32 13.48
C LEU A 44 14.14 -19.60 12.29
N GLN A 45 15.36 -20.05 12.54
CA GLN A 45 16.28 -20.49 11.49
C GLN A 45 15.89 -21.90 11.01
N GLU A 46 15.25 -22.68 11.88
CA GLU A 46 14.78 -24.04 11.60
C GLU A 46 13.29 -24.22 11.94
N PRO A 47 12.37 -23.50 11.27
CA PRO A 47 10.94 -23.52 11.60
C PRO A 47 10.32 -24.91 11.48
N SER A 48 10.84 -25.76 10.59
CA SER A 48 10.40 -27.15 10.45
C SER A 48 10.68 -27.98 11.70
N LYS A 49 11.88 -27.84 12.30
CA LYS A 49 12.22 -28.54 13.56
C LYS A 49 11.41 -28.00 14.73
N PHE A 50 11.14 -26.70 14.75
CA PHE A 50 10.28 -26.12 15.77
C PHE A 50 8.85 -26.66 15.69
N ILE A 51 8.27 -26.74 14.49
CA ILE A 51 6.94 -27.35 14.29
C ILE A 51 6.95 -28.81 14.72
N GLU A 52 7.99 -29.57 14.37
CA GLU A 52 8.15 -30.96 14.79
C GLU A 52 8.17 -31.09 16.32
N ALA A 53 8.93 -30.24 17.02
CA ALA A 53 8.96 -30.21 18.47
C ALA A 53 7.59 -29.86 19.09
N LEU A 54 6.86 -28.91 18.50
CA LEU A 54 5.50 -28.56 18.92
C LEU A 54 4.52 -29.73 18.69
N VAL A 55 4.64 -30.45 17.57
CA VAL A 55 3.81 -31.63 17.28
C VAL A 55 4.09 -32.75 18.25
N ALA A 56 5.36 -33.02 18.57
CA ALA A 56 5.73 -34.02 19.56
C ALA A 56 5.22 -33.68 20.97
N THR A 57 5.19 -32.39 21.32
CA THR A 57 4.80 -31.93 22.66
C THR A 57 3.27 -31.79 22.83
N PHE A 58 2.57 -31.30 21.80
CA PHE A 58 1.16 -30.89 21.90
C PHE A 58 0.23 -31.59 20.88
N GLY A 59 0.77 -32.51 20.09
CA GLY A 59 0.06 -33.13 18.97
C GLY A 59 -0.16 -32.17 17.80
N GLU A 60 -0.61 -32.71 16.67
CA GLU A 60 -0.81 -31.92 15.44
C GLU A 60 -1.79 -30.75 15.60
N THR A 61 -2.85 -30.95 16.39
CA THR A 61 -3.88 -29.92 16.57
C THR A 61 -3.38 -28.78 17.46
N GLY A 62 -2.62 -29.08 18.51
CA GLY A 62 -2.00 -28.09 19.38
C GLY A 62 -0.95 -27.27 18.64
N ALA A 63 -0.06 -27.95 17.90
CA ALA A 63 0.97 -27.30 17.09
C ALA A 63 0.37 -26.33 16.05
N LYS A 64 -0.67 -26.76 15.30
CA LYS A 64 -1.37 -25.92 14.31
C LYS A 64 -2.00 -24.67 14.93
N MET A 65 -2.52 -24.76 16.15
CA MET A 65 -3.11 -23.61 16.85
C MET A 65 -2.05 -22.58 17.22
N ILE A 66 -0.89 -23.03 17.72
CA ILE A 66 0.25 -22.17 18.06
C ILE A 66 0.82 -21.52 16.79
N GLU A 67 1.08 -22.31 15.75
CA GLU A 67 1.56 -21.83 14.45
C GLU A 67 0.63 -20.76 13.86
N LYS A 68 -0.68 -21.01 13.85
CA LYS A 68 -1.67 -20.03 13.37
C LYS A 68 -1.71 -18.76 14.22
N GLY A 69 -1.46 -18.88 15.53
CA GLY A 69 -1.34 -17.73 16.43
C GLY A 69 -0.13 -16.87 16.10
N ILE A 70 1.03 -17.50 15.92
CA ILE A 70 2.28 -16.84 15.54
C ILE A 70 2.14 -16.19 14.16
N LEU A 71 1.63 -16.91 13.15
CA LEU A 71 1.41 -16.36 11.80
C LEU A 71 0.49 -15.13 11.82
N LYS A 72 -0.63 -15.18 12.54
CA LYS A 72 -1.52 -14.01 12.68
C LYS A 72 -0.84 -12.83 13.36
N ALA A 73 0.01 -13.08 14.35
CA ALA A 73 0.74 -12.04 15.05
C ALA A 73 1.84 -11.44 14.16
N VAL A 74 2.51 -12.26 13.35
CA VAL A 74 3.45 -11.81 12.31
C VAL A 74 2.71 -10.99 11.24
N GLU A 75 1.56 -11.43 10.75
CA GLU A 75 0.75 -10.67 9.78
C GLU A 75 0.27 -9.32 10.35
N ALA A 76 -0.16 -9.33 11.63
CA ALA A 76 -0.58 -8.12 12.33
C ALA A 76 0.60 -7.16 12.57
N LYS A 77 1.78 -7.70 12.89
CA LYS A 77 3.01 -6.93 13.10
C LYS A 77 3.61 -6.45 11.78
N VAL A 78 3.61 -7.22 10.70
CA VAL A 78 3.93 -6.76 9.33
C VAL A 78 2.95 -5.66 8.85
N SER A 79 1.71 -5.69 9.34
CA SER A 79 0.75 -4.60 9.12
C SER A 79 1.02 -3.36 9.99
N TYR A 80 1.81 -3.48 11.07
CA TYR A 80 2.15 -2.43 12.04
C TYR A 80 3.58 -1.85 11.84
N ASP A 81 4.56 -2.67 11.46
CA ASP A 81 5.97 -2.36 11.20
C ASP A 81 6.22 -1.89 9.76
N LYS A 82 5.19 -1.34 9.10
CA LYS A 82 5.46 -0.28 8.11
C LYS A 82 5.90 0.95 8.89
N GLU A 83 7.14 0.92 9.37
CA GLU A 83 7.84 2.08 9.89
C GLU A 83 7.81 3.23 8.87
N GLU A 84 7.87 4.42 9.44
CA GLU A 84 7.46 5.67 8.85
C GLU A 84 8.25 6.04 7.59
N ASN A 85 7.53 6.15 6.49
CA ASN A 85 7.46 7.49 5.89
C ASN A 85 6.05 7.71 5.31
N PRO A 86 5.01 7.76 6.15
CA PRO A 86 3.74 8.22 5.64
C PRO A 86 3.95 9.64 5.13
N LEU A 87 3.51 9.87 3.89
CA LEU A 87 3.69 11.14 3.19
C LEU A 87 3.41 12.32 4.12
N THR A 88 4.40 13.20 4.26
CA THR A 88 4.21 14.50 4.92
C THR A 88 3.05 15.25 4.24
N LEU A 89 2.46 16.22 4.94
CA LEU A 89 1.38 17.01 4.36
C LEU A 89 1.79 17.62 3.02
N THR A 90 3.00 18.18 2.93
CA THR A 90 3.56 18.71 1.68
C THR A 90 3.63 17.67 0.57
N GLN A 91 4.07 16.44 0.88
CA GLN A 91 4.10 15.38 -0.12
C GLN A 91 2.69 14.93 -0.53
N VAL A 92 1.72 14.86 0.40
CA VAL A 92 0.31 14.58 0.07
C VAL A 92 -0.23 15.63 -0.91
N GLU A 93 0.08 16.90 -0.69
CA GLU A 93 -0.30 17.99 -1.59
C GLU A 93 0.38 17.88 -2.96
N GLU A 94 1.68 17.58 -2.98
CA GLU A 94 2.43 17.38 -4.22
C GLU A 94 1.84 16.24 -5.07
N TYR A 95 1.63 15.06 -4.48
CA TYR A 95 1.06 13.92 -5.18
C TYR A 95 -0.39 14.17 -5.61
N ALA A 96 -1.18 14.88 -4.80
CA ALA A 96 -2.54 15.26 -5.17
C ALA A 96 -2.56 16.21 -6.37
N TRP A 97 -1.64 17.18 -6.42
CA TRP A 97 -1.48 18.07 -7.56
C TRP A 97 -1.10 17.31 -8.83
N ARG A 98 -0.10 16.41 -8.74
CA ARG A 98 0.33 15.57 -9.87
C ARG A 98 -0.78 14.68 -10.38
N LEU A 99 -1.55 14.06 -9.48
CA LEU A 99 -2.68 13.21 -9.83
C LEU A 99 -3.75 14.00 -10.58
N ARG A 100 -4.13 15.18 -10.07
CA ARG A 100 -5.14 16.04 -10.69
C ARG A 100 -4.73 16.60 -12.04
N ARG A 101 -3.44 16.77 -12.29
CA ARG A 101 -2.94 17.18 -13.61
C ARG A 101 -3.23 16.14 -14.69
N CYS A 102 -3.29 14.86 -14.31
CA CYS A 102 -3.53 13.75 -15.22
C CYS A 102 -5.01 13.30 -15.21
N ILE A 103 -5.77 13.67 -14.19
CA ILE A 103 -7.10 13.13 -13.91
C ILE A 103 -8.04 14.26 -13.47
N ASP A 104 -9.09 14.47 -14.27
CA ASP A 104 -10.06 15.56 -14.15
C ASP A 104 -11.25 15.24 -13.22
N PHE A 105 -11.59 13.96 -13.03
CA PHE A 105 -12.76 13.58 -12.21
C PHE A 105 -12.56 13.70 -10.68
N LEU A 106 -11.38 14.15 -10.23
CA LEU A 106 -11.05 14.32 -8.81
C LEU A 106 -10.90 15.79 -8.42
N SER A 107 -11.63 16.18 -7.38
CA SER A 107 -11.39 17.42 -6.66
C SER A 107 -10.09 17.38 -5.87
N GLU A 108 -9.62 18.55 -5.41
CA GLU A 108 -8.43 18.65 -4.56
C GLU A 108 -8.55 17.83 -3.28
N TYR A 109 -9.70 17.91 -2.61
CA TYR A 109 -9.92 17.18 -1.36
C TYR A 109 -9.97 15.67 -1.60
N GLU A 110 -10.61 15.22 -2.68
CA GLU A 110 -10.65 13.79 -3.01
C GLU A 110 -9.26 13.24 -3.32
N ALA A 111 -8.45 13.98 -4.10
CA ALA A 111 -7.08 13.59 -4.41
C ALA A 111 -6.22 13.51 -3.14
N LYS A 112 -6.22 14.56 -2.31
CA LYS A 112 -5.48 14.57 -1.03
C LYS A 112 -5.92 13.42 -0.11
N LEU A 113 -7.23 13.21 0.01
CA LEU A 113 -7.79 12.16 0.88
C LEU A 113 -7.45 10.76 0.39
N PHE A 114 -7.53 10.51 -0.92
CA PHE A 114 -7.17 9.21 -1.50
C PHE A 114 -5.67 8.91 -1.33
N ILE A 115 -4.79 9.89 -1.61
CA ILE A 115 -3.34 9.74 -1.39
C ILE A 115 -3.03 9.47 0.08
N ALA A 116 -3.67 10.18 1.00
CA ALA A 116 -3.51 9.91 2.43
C ALA A 116 -4.01 8.50 2.80
N LEU A 117 -5.14 8.04 2.27
CA LEU A 117 -5.60 6.67 2.53
C LEU A 117 -4.58 5.62 2.04
N ILE A 118 -3.95 5.84 0.89
CA ILE A 118 -2.88 4.97 0.39
C ILE A 118 -1.65 5.00 1.30
N ALA A 119 -1.22 6.19 1.73
CA ALA A 119 -0.02 6.37 2.55
C ALA A 119 -0.18 5.86 3.99
N TYR A 120 -1.35 6.10 4.59
CA TYR A 120 -1.63 5.83 6.00
C TYR A 120 -2.46 4.56 6.23
N GLY A 121 -2.88 3.88 5.15
CA GLY A 121 -3.75 2.73 5.20
C GLY A 121 -5.14 3.05 5.74
N GLU A 122 -5.81 2.03 6.30
CA GLU A 122 -7.11 2.21 6.91
C GLU A 122 -7.05 3.22 8.06
N SER A 123 -7.80 4.32 7.94
CA SER A 123 -7.63 5.49 8.81
C SER A 123 -8.96 6.13 9.19
N SER A 124 -8.99 6.76 10.36
CA SER A 124 -10.15 7.50 10.85
C SER A 124 -10.20 8.92 10.29
N ALA A 125 -11.38 9.54 10.33
CA ALA A 125 -11.54 10.94 9.91
C ALA A 125 -10.60 11.91 10.64
N ARG A 126 -10.30 11.64 11.92
CA ARG A 126 -9.38 12.47 12.73
C ARG A 126 -7.95 12.39 12.20
N LYS A 127 -7.47 11.18 11.90
CA LYS A 127 -6.11 10.96 11.35
C LYS A 127 -5.99 11.57 9.96
N LEU A 128 -7.01 11.37 9.11
CA LEU A 128 -7.04 11.90 7.75
C LEU A 128 -7.07 13.43 7.74
N ALA A 129 -7.87 14.09 8.58
CA ALA A 129 -7.89 15.55 8.67
C ALA A 129 -6.52 16.12 9.02
N LYS A 130 -5.83 15.53 10.01
CA LYS A 130 -4.47 15.94 10.42
C LYS A 130 -3.47 15.83 9.27
N ASN A 131 -3.55 14.75 8.50
CA ASN A 131 -2.53 14.40 7.50
C ASN A 131 -2.83 14.91 6.08
N THR A 132 -4.00 15.53 5.87
CA THR A 132 -4.40 16.08 4.56
C THR A 132 -4.61 17.59 4.59
N GLY A 133 -4.70 18.21 5.78
CA GLY A 133 -5.12 19.60 5.92
C GLY A 133 -6.60 19.86 5.62
N ILE A 134 -7.37 18.82 5.26
CA ILE A 134 -8.80 18.95 4.97
C ILE A 134 -9.57 19.13 6.28
N PRO A 135 -10.49 20.12 6.38
CA PRO A 135 -11.35 20.27 7.55
C PRO A 135 -12.09 18.97 7.87
N ARG A 136 -12.10 18.56 9.15
CA ARG A 136 -12.71 17.28 9.57
C ARG A 136 -14.17 17.14 9.16
N THR A 137 -14.91 18.24 9.10
CA THR A 137 -16.31 18.29 8.64
C THR A 137 -16.48 17.93 7.16
N LYS A 138 -15.43 18.10 6.34
CA LYS A 138 -15.43 17.75 4.91
C LYS A 138 -14.99 16.31 4.65
N ILE A 139 -14.23 15.69 5.56
CA ILE A 139 -13.68 14.33 5.37
C ILE A 139 -14.77 13.30 5.05
N TYR A 140 -15.89 13.31 5.78
CA TYR A 140 -16.95 12.32 5.58
C TYR A 140 -17.57 12.41 4.19
N HIS A 141 -17.91 13.64 3.77
CA HIS A 141 -18.45 13.88 2.44
C HIS A 141 -17.44 13.58 1.32
N THR A 142 -16.17 13.97 1.50
CA THR A 142 -15.11 13.64 0.54
C THR A 142 -14.88 12.14 0.45
N ALA A 143 -14.95 11.40 1.55
CA ALA A 143 -14.83 9.94 1.57
C ALA A 143 -16.02 9.26 0.89
N GLU A 144 -17.23 9.79 1.06
CA GLU A 144 -18.43 9.33 0.35
C GLU A 144 -18.26 9.49 -1.17
N ASN A 145 -17.76 10.63 -1.64
CA ASN A 145 -17.51 10.83 -3.06
C ASN A 145 -16.41 9.90 -3.60
N LEU A 146 -15.40 9.55 -2.79
CA LEU A 146 -14.43 8.52 -3.17
C LEU A 146 -15.06 7.12 -3.24
N GLN A 147 -16.09 6.84 -2.43
CA GLN A 147 -16.82 5.58 -2.49
C GLN A 147 -17.68 5.49 -3.75
N THR A 148 -18.38 6.56 -4.14
CA THR A 148 -19.18 6.58 -5.37
C THR A 148 -18.30 6.38 -6.62
N LYS A 149 -17.03 6.80 -6.55
CA LYS A 149 -16.00 6.59 -7.60
C LYS A 149 -15.29 5.23 -7.52
N ASP A 150 -15.72 4.34 -6.63
CA ASP A 150 -15.11 3.03 -6.38
C ASP A 150 -13.61 3.10 -5.98
N MET A 151 -13.22 4.16 -5.26
CA MET A 151 -11.83 4.39 -4.86
C MET A 151 -11.57 4.09 -3.39
N ALA A 152 -12.60 4.11 -2.55
CA ALA A 152 -12.49 3.85 -1.12
C ALA A 152 -13.68 3.03 -0.62
N SER A 153 -13.56 2.50 0.59
CA SER A 153 -14.67 1.93 1.36
C SER A 153 -14.62 2.40 2.80
N SER A 154 -15.70 2.24 3.54
CA SER A 154 -15.74 2.51 4.98
C SER A 154 -16.34 1.36 5.76
N ARG A 155 -15.90 1.21 7.00
CA ARG A 155 -16.50 0.29 7.98
C ARG A 155 -16.58 0.94 9.36
N ARG A 156 -17.54 0.50 10.17
CA ARG A 156 -17.59 0.86 11.59
C ARG A 156 -16.76 -0.12 12.41
N PHE A 157 -15.91 0.40 13.28
CA PHE A 157 -15.10 -0.38 14.21
C PHE A 157 -15.05 0.35 15.56
N ARG A 158 -15.47 -0.33 16.64
CA ARG A 158 -15.51 0.22 18.01
C ARG A 158 -16.12 1.63 18.09
N GLY A 159 -17.26 1.84 17.43
CA GLY A 159 -17.97 3.13 17.41
C GLY A 159 -17.37 4.20 16.48
N MET A 160 -16.29 3.92 15.76
CA MET A 160 -15.62 4.84 14.85
C MET A 160 -15.78 4.39 13.39
N THR A 161 -15.96 5.34 12.47
CA THR A 161 -15.86 5.07 11.02
C THR A 161 -14.40 5.08 10.58
N LEU A 162 -13.95 3.97 10.02
CA LEU A 162 -12.67 3.81 9.37
C LEU A 162 -12.85 3.80 7.87
N PHE A 163 -11.93 4.42 7.16
CA PHE A 163 -11.90 4.51 5.70
C PHE A 163 -10.71 3.74 5.19
N LYS A 164 -10.90 2.97 4.12
CA LYS A 164 -9.87 2.12 3.51
C LYS A 164 -9.77 2.43 2.01
N PRO A 165 -8.56 2.59 1.45
CA PRO A 165 -8.42 2.77 0.02
C PRO A 165 -8.64 1.45 -0.73
N LYS A 166 -9.09 1.56 -1.98
CA LYS A 166 -8.97 0.49 -2.96
C LYS A 166 -7.59 0.53 -3.64
N ASN A 167 -7.21 -0.58 -4.25
CA ASN A 167 -5.91 -0.71 -4.90
C ASN A 167 -5.81 0.29 -6.07
N PRO A 168 -4.80 1.18 -6.10
CA PRO A 168 -4.71 2.26 -7.08
C PRO A 168 -4.50 1.75 -8.51
N ILE A 169 -3.81 0.61 -8.68
CA ILE A 169 -3.65 -0.02 -10.00
C ILE A 169 -5.00 -0.43 -10.56
N LYS A 170 -5.90 -0.98 -9.72
CA LYS A 170 -7.25 -1.37 -10.15
C LYS A 170 -8.10 -0.14 -10.47
N VAL A 171 -8.08 0.86 -9.59
CA VAL A 171 -8.85 2.12 -9.73
C VAL A 171 -8.49 2.85 -11.03
N PHE A 172 -7.20 3.01 -11.33
CA PHE A 172 -6.76 3.83 -12.46
C PHE A 172 -6.54 3.06 -13.76
N ARG A 173 -6.64 1.72 -13.77
CA ARG A 173 -6.37 0.89 -14.97
C ARG A 173 -7.17 1.36 -16.19
N GLY A 174 -8.47 1.57 -16.02
CA GLY A 174 -9.35 2.01 -17.12
C GLY A 174 -8.93 3.35 -17.70
N HIS A 175 -8.64 4.33 -16.83
CA HIS A 175 -8.19 5.66 -17.22
C HIS A 175 -6.83 5.62 -17.93
N ILE A 176 -5.87 4.86 -17.40
CA ILE A 176 -4.56 4.69 -18.04
C ILE A 176 -4.70 4.08 -19.44
N ASN A 177 -5.54 3.06 -19.59
CA ASN A 177 -5.79 2.44 -20.89
C ASN A 177 -6.46 3.40 -21.87
N LEU A 178 -7.42 4.21 -21.41
CA LEU A 178 -8.07 5.23 -22.23
C LEU A 178 -7.06 6.29 -22.70
N MET A 179 -6.19 6.78 -21.81
CA MET A 179 -5.16 7.75 -22.17
C MET A 179 -4.17 7.19 -23.19
N ARG A 180 -3.75 5.92 -23.04
CA ARG A 180 -2.90 5.24 -24.03
C ARG A 180 -3.55 5.17 -25.39
N LYS A 181 -4.84 4.85 -25.46
CA LYS A 181 -5.59 4.85 -26.72
C LYS A 181 -5.64 6.25 -27.35
N LYS A 182 -5.97 7.28 -26.58
CA LYS A 182 -5.98 8.67 -27.06
C LYS A 182 -4.61 9.11 -27.59
N LEU A 183 -3.52 8.69 -26.93
CA LEU A 183 -2.16 8.98 -27.38
C LEU A 183 -1.88 8.32 -28.74
N MET A 184 -2.21 7.04 -28.91
CA MET A 184 -2.07 6.33 -30.18
C MET A 184 -2.87 7.01 -31.31
N ASP A 185 -4.12 7.39 -31.05
CA ASP A 185 -4.96 8.08 -32.02
C ASP A 185 -4.34 9.43 -32.43
N LEU A 186 -3.81 10.19 -31.47
CA LEU A 186 -3.14 11.46 -31.72
C LEU A 186 -1.86 11.29 -32.54
N GLU A 187 -1.01 10.32 -32.19
CA GLU A 187 0.21 10.01 -32.93
C GLU A 187 -0.11 9.66 -34.40
N MET A 188 -1.17 8.88 -34.63
CA MET A 188 -1.64 8.53 -35.96
C MET A 188 -2.10 9.76 -36.75
N ILE A 189 -2.88 10.65 -36.12
CA ILE A 189 -3.35 11.89 -36.74
C ILE A 189 -2.16 12.80 -37.08
N VAL A 190 -1.23 13.02 -36.15
CA VAL A 190 -0.05 13.86 -36.36
C VAL A 190 0.80 13.31 -37.50
N LYS A 191 1.04 12.00 -37.53
CA LYS A 191 1.73 11.35 -38.65
C LYS A 191 1.03 11.63 -39.98
N LYS A 192 -0.29 11.47 -40.02
CA LYS A 192 -1.05 11.71 -41.25
C LYS A 192 -0.99 13.17 -41.71
N LEU A 193 -1.10 14.11 -40.77
CA LEU A 193 -0.97 15.54 -41.05
C LEU A 193 0.43 15.87 -41.59
N HIS A 194 1.47 15.25 -41.03
CA HIS A 194 2.84 15.41 -41.51
C HIS A 194 3.00 14.87 -42.95
N GLU A 195 2.46 13.69 -43.27
CA GLU A 195 2.45 13.17 -44.64
C GLU A 195 1.74 14.13 -45.61
N LEU A 196 0.59 14.69 -45.20
CA LEU A 196 -0.14 15.65 -46.02
C LEU A 196 0.65 16.94 -46.22
N TYR A 197 1.32 17.43 -45.18
CA TYR A 197 2.18 18.61 -45.25
C TYR A 197 3.35 18.41 -46.21
N GLN A 198 4.02 17.26 -46.20
CA GLN A 198 5.10 16.94 -47.13
C GLN A 198 4.62 16.79 -48.59
N ASN A 199 3.37 16.39 -48.79
CA ASN A 199 2.77 16.24 -50.11
C ASN A 199 2.11 17.55 -50.62
N LEU A 200 1.93 18.55 -49.76
CA LEU A 200 1.74 19.90 -50.26
C LEU A 200 3.05 20.28 -50.93
N SER A 201 3.04 20.37 -52.26
CA SER A 201 4.07 21.09 -53.00
C SER A 201 3.95 22.56 -52.59
N LEU A 202 4.51 22.88 -51.42
CA LEU A 202 4.72 24.26 -51.00
C LEU A 202 5.79 24.81 -51.94
N PRO A 203 5.54 25.94 -52.61
CA PRO A 203 6.62 26.69 -53.22
C PRO A 203 7.71 26.90 -52.16
N GLU A 204 8.97 26.78 -52.54
CA GLU A 204 10.18 26.96 -51.70
C GLU A 204 10.25 28.32 -50.95
N GLU A 205 9.21 29.15 -51.03
CA GLU A 205 9.11 30.50 -50.51
C GLU A 205 8.92 30.57 -48.98
N LEU A 206 8.52 29.50 -48.29
CA LEU A 206 8.35 29.53 -46.83
C LEU A 206 9.67 29.43 -46.05
N ASP A 207 10.68 28.74 -46.58
CA ASP A 207 12.03 28.69 -45.98
C ASP A 207 12.71 30.08 -46.04
N SER A 208 12.39 30.88 -47.06
CA SER A 208 12.92 32.24 -47.22
C SER A 208 12.38 33.24 -46.18
N LEU A 209 11.25 32.94 -45.52
CA LEU A 209 10.66 33.79 -44.47
C LEU A 209 11.21 33.49 -43.08
N GLU A 210 11.75 32.28 -42.85
CA GLU A 210 12.45 31.97 -41.59
C GLU A 210 13.87 32.58 -41.58
N GLU A 211 14.55 32.67 -42.72
CA GLU A 211 15.84 33.36 -42.84
C GLU A 211 15.74 34.89 -42.63
N LEU A 212 14.59 35.51 -42.95
CA LEU A 212 14.34 36.93 -42.73
C LEU A 212 14.05 37.30 -41.28
N LYS A 213 13.74 36.33 -40.40
CA LYS A 213 13.53 36.57 -38.96
C LYS A 213 14.80 36.40 -38.12
N GLN A 214 15.92 36.03 -38.74
CA GLN A 214 17.23 35.92 -38.09
C GLN A 214 18.19 37.08 -38.44
N ARG A 215 17.71 38.12 -39.14
CA ARG A 215 18.40 39.40 -39.35
C ARG A 215 17.70 40.51 -38.57
#